data_AF-A0ABD7X3W9-F1
#
_entry.id   AF-A0ABD7X3W9-F1
#
_cell.length_a   1.000
_cell.length_b   1.000
_cell.length_c   1.000
_cell.angle_alpha   90.00
_cell.angle_beta   90.00
_cell.angle_gamma   90.00
#
_symmetry.space_group_name_H-M   'P 1'
#
loop_
_entity.id
_entity.type
_entity.pdbx_description
1 polymer ?
#
loop_
_entity_poly.entity_id
_entity_poly.type
_entity_poly.pdbx_seq_one_letter_code
_entity_poly.pdbx_strand_id
1 'polypeptide(L)'
;MIVPIENKAVNFHGAQLLGIKASDQKVYVAVKWVCQGLGLSKGQIQNERKRIHDDVVLSKGERNFILPTNGGRQEIVCIELDFLPLWLAKISITPKMQEETPWVVERLIKFQIDAKEVLAEAFLPKQPISQLEVLQATINQMVANEQRVNQLEQKQTIIQQENEVLKKRLDTIDNIDSIGNLQQRFNEMVKKYGRKEGVSFQAAWRLFTIAFNKSYGTNLTSKINNYEKKHGLKKLSRPQYFSITNTLDDAIRVIDKLLNPETN
;
A
#
# COMPACT_ATOMS: atom_id res chain seq x y z
N MET A 1 -16.49 4.58 16.39
CA MET A 1 -17.10 3.31 16.83
C MET A 1 -15.97 2.32 17.06
N ILE A 2 -15.88 1.70 18.24
CA ILE A 2 -14.83 0.69 18.52
C ILE A 2 -15.30 -0.64 17.95
N VAL A 3 -14.48 -1.29 17.13
CA VAL A 3 -14.83 -2.54 16.45
C VAL A 3 -13.78 -3.61 16.72
N PRO A 4 -14.14 -4.90 16.74
CA PRO A 4 -13.17 -5.98 16.91
C PRO A 4 -12.28 -6.09 15.66
N ILE A 5 -10.95 -6.10 15.86
CA ILE A 5 -9.94 -6.38 14.83
C ILE A 5 -9.64 -7.87 14.78
N GLU A 6 -9.42 -8.47 15.96
CA GLU A 6 -8.99 -9.86 16.09
C GLU A 6 -9.69 -10.48 17.29
N ASN A 7 -10.11 -11.73 17.19
CA ASN A 7 -10.58 -12.53 18.31
C ASN A 7 -9.81 -13.85 18.39
N LYS A 8 -9.48 -14.28 19.60
CA LYS A 8 -8.67 -15.48 19.81
C LYS A 8 -9.12 -16.19 21.07
N ALA A 9 -9.29 -17.51 20.96
CA ALA A 9 -9.47 -18.38 22.11
C ALA A 9 -8.11 -18.64 22.76
N VAL A 10 -8.00 -18.35 24.05
CA VAL A 10 -6.80 -18.54 24.86
C VAL A 10 -7.09 -19.61 25.90
N ASN A 11 -6.25 -20.64 25.93
CA ASN A 11 -6.34 -21.65 26.99
C ASN A 11 -5.78 -21.06 28.29
N PHE A 12 -6.56 -21.16 29.36
CA PHE A 12 -6.23 -20.60 30.66
C PHE A 12 -6.71 -21.56 31.76
N HIS A 13 -5.76 -22.24 32.41
CA HIS A 13 -6.03 -23.23 33.46
C HIS A 13 -7.09 -24.29 33.08
N GLY A 14 -7.08 -24.73 31.82
CA GLY A 14 -8.02 -25.73 31.29
C GLY A 14 -9.40 -25.17 30.89
N ALA A 15 -9.60 -23.85 30.97
CA ALA A 15 -10.74 -23.15 30.41
C ALA A 15 -10.35 -22.41 29.12
N GLN A 16 -11.29 -22.25 28.20
CA GLN A 16 -11.09 -21.38 27.03
C GLN A 16 -11.68 -20.00 27.28
N LEU A 17 -10.82 -18.99 27.28
CA LEU A 17 -11.21 -17.58 27.34
C LEU A 17 -11.23 -17.01 25.94
N LEU A 18 -12.21 -16.16 25.65
CA LEU A 18 -12.27 -15.45 24.38
C LEU A 18 -11.79 -14.01 24.59
N GLY A 19 -10.59 -13.71 24.08
CA GLY A 19 -10.06 -12.36 24.02
C GLY A 19 -10.34 -11.71 22.67
N ILE A 20 -10.50 -10.39 22.67
CA ILE A 20 -10.83 -9.56 21.52
C ILE A 20 -9.88 -8.37 21.51
N LYS A 21 -9.07 -8.22 20.46
CA LYS A 21 -8.31 -6.99 20.19
C LYS A 21 -9.19 -6.06 19.38
N ALA A 22 -9.39 -4.84 19.86
CA ALA A 22 -10.27 -3.87 19.24
C ALA A 22 -9.51 -2.74 18.52
N SER A 23 -10.23 -1.90 17.78
CA SER A 23 -9.68 -0.83 16.94
C SER A 23 -8.93 0.26 17.69
N ASP A 24 -9.15 0.37 18.99
CA ASP A 24 -8.43 1.26 19.90
C ASP A 24 -7.12 0.64 20.44
N GLN A 25 -6.70 -0.50 19.87
CA GLN A 25 -5.54 -1.30 20.27
C GLN A 25 -5.63 -1.91 21.66
N LYS A 26 -6.79 -1.84 22.31
CA LYS A 26 -7.02 -2.47 23.61
C LYS A 26 -7.50 -3.92 23.45
N VAL A 27 -7.29 -4.68 24.50
CA VAL A 27 -7.73 -6.08 24.62
C VAL A 27 -8.92 -6.13 25.55
N TYR A 28 -9.95 -6.85 25.12
CA TYR A 28 -11.18 -7.10 25.86
C TYR A 28 -11.37 -8.61 26.03
N VAL A 29 -12.08 -9.02 27.07
CA VAL A 29 -12.37 -10.42 27.33
C VAL A 29 -13.86 -10.62 27.47
N ALA A 30 -14.39 -11.65 26.79
CA ALA A 30 -15.82 -11.95 26.83
C ALA A 30 -16.22 -12.51 28.21
N VAL A 31 -17.05 -11.76 28.93
CA VAL A 31 -17.51 -12.08 30.30
C VAL A 31 -18.14 -13.47 30.34
N LYS A 32 -18.94 -13.81 29.32
CA LYS A 32 -19.60 -15.11 29.20
C LYS A 32 -18.61 -16.28 29.23
N TRP A 33 -17.48 -16.19 28.52
CA TRP A 33 -16.48 -17.27 28.46
C TRP A 33 -15.73 -17.40 29.77
N VAL A 34 -15.40 -16.28 30.43
CA VAL A 34 -14.77 -16.30 31.76
C VAL A 34 -15.67 -16.99 32.77
N CYS A 35 -16.94 -16.59 32.86
CA CYS A 35 -17.88 -17.21 33.78
C CYS A 35 -18.13 -18.69 33.48
N GLN A 36 -18.18 -19.08 32.20
CA GLN A 36 -18.27 -20.50 31.81
C GLN A 36 -17.02 -21.29 32.21
N GLY A 37 -15.83 -20.71 32.04
CA GLY A 37 -14.56 -21.30 32.47
C GLY A 37 -14.47 -21.51 33.98
N LEU A 38 -15.05 -20.57 34.75
CA LEU A 38 -15.20 -20.68 36.20
C LEU A 38 -16.25 -21.72 36.61
N GLY A 39 -17.18 -22.11 35.73
CA GLY A 39 -18.27 -23.05 36.06
C GLY A 39 -19.53 -22.37 36.61
N LEU A 40 -19.71 -21.06 36.38
CA LEU A 40 -20.91 -20.34 36.80
C LEU A 40 -22.12 -20.71 35.94
N SER A 41 -23.29 -20.81 36.58
CA SER A 41 -24.58 -21.06 35.92
C SER A 41 -25.05 -19.87 35.08
N LYS A 42 -26.03 -20.10 34.18
CA LYS A 42 -26.61 -19.03 33.33
C LYS A 42 -27.15 -17.84 34.13
N GLY A 43 -27.80 -18.09 35.27
CA GLY A 43 -28.32 -17.03 36.14
C GLY A 43 -27.19 -16.22 36.79
N GLN A 44 -26.11 -16.89 37.23
CA GLN A 44 -24.93 -16.21 37.78
C GLN A 44 -24.23 -15.36 36.70
N ILE A 45 -24.10 -15.87 35.47
CA ILE A 45 -23.54 -15.11 34.34
C ILE A 45 -24.35 -13.82 34.11
N GLN A 46 -25.68 -13.89 34.16
CA GLN A 46 -26.53 -12.72 33.97
C GLN A 46 -26.38 -11.71 35.11
N ASN A 47 -26.26 -12.19 36.35
CA ASN A 47 -25.98 -11.33 37.51
C ASN A 47 -24.62 -10.63 37.37
N GLU A 48 -23.56 -11.34 36.95
CA GLU A 48 -22.24 -10.74 36.78
C GLU A 48 -22.23 -9.66 35.68
N ARG A 49 -22.94 -9.88 34.56
CA ARG A 49 -23.13 -8.83 33.54
C ARG A 49 -23.79 -7.58 34.13
N LYS A 50 -24.85 -7.76 34.92
CA LYS A 50 -25.53 -6.65 35.60
C LYS A 50 -24.61 -5.94 36.59
N ARG A 51 -23.83 -6.69 37.37
CA ARG A 51 -22.86 -6.13 38.34
C ARG A 51 -21.77 -5.31 37.66
N ILE A 52 -21.25 -5.75 36.51
CA ILE A 52 -20.29 -4.96 35.72
C ILE A 52 -20.92 -3.65 35.27
N HIS A 53 -22.13 -3.71 34.73
CA HIS A 53 -22.85 -2.56 34.20
C HIS A 53 -23.21 -1.53 35.28
N ASP A 54 -23.72 -2.00 36.42
CA ASP A 54 -24.16 -1.16 37.53
C ASP A 54 -22.99 -0.58 38.35
N ASP A 55 -21.78 -1.14 38.20
CA ASP A 55 -20.60 -0.69 38.94
C ASP A 55 -19.95 0.55 38.33
N VAL A 56 -19.75 1.58 39.15
CA VAL A 56 -19.25 2.90 38.71
C VAL A 56 -17.83 2.86 38.11
N VAL A 57 -17.04 1.83 38.42
CA VAL A 57 -15.68 1.66 37.89
C VAL A 57 -15.68 0.68 36.73
N LEU A 58 -16.28 -0.51 36.89
CA LEU A 58 -16.24 -1.55 35.85
C LEU A 58 -16.98 -1.14 34.56
N SER A 59 -18.09 -0.40 34.68
CA SER A 59 -18.84 0.11 33.52
C SER A 59 -17.99 0.98 32.57
N LYS A 60 -16.91 1.60 33.07
CA LYS A 60 -15.97 2.38 32.23
C LYS A 60 -15.18 1.49 31.27
N GLY A 61 -14.88 0.26 31.69
CA GLY A 61 -14.18 -0.77 30.91
C GLY A 61 -15.12 -1.74 30.18
N GLU A 62 -16.44 -1.62 30.37
CA GLU A 62 -17.43 -2.47 29.71
C GLU A 62 -17.62 -2.07 28.23
N ARG A 63 -17.60 -3.04 27.32
CA ARG A 63 -17.95 -2.86 25.91
C ARG A 63 -18.70 -4.07 25.37
N ASN A 64 -19.65 -3.82 24.48
CA ASN A 64 -20.37 -4.87 23.79
C ASN A 64 -19.78 -5.12 22.40
N PHE A 65 -19.58 -6.39 22.06
CA PHE A 65 -19.15 -6.80 20.73
C PHE A 65 -20.10 -7.84 20.14
N ILE A 66 -20.33 -7.77 18.83
CA ILE A 66 -21.12 -8.76 18.09
C ILE A 66 -20.20 -9.93 17.71
N LEU A 67 -20.29 -11.02 18.45
CA LEU A 67 -19.43 -12.19 18.31
C LEU A 67 -20.21 -13.40 17.76
N PRO A 68 -19.56 -14.28 16.98
CA PRO A 68 -20.16 -15.55 16.58
C PRO A 68 -20.30 -16.46 17.80
N THR A 69 -21.49 -17.03 17.98
CA THR A 69 -21.79 -18.00 19.03
C THR A 69 -22.55 -19.18 18.41
N ASN A 70 -22.76 -20.26 19.18
CA ASN A 70 -23.59 -21.39 18.74
C ASN A 70 -25.03 -20.98 18.39
N GLY A 71 -25.52 -19.84 18.89
CA GLY A 71 -26.83 -19.26 18.56
C GLY A 71 -26.79 -18.21 17.45
N GLY A 72 -25.70 -18.13 16.68
CA GLY A 72 -25.48 -17.10 15.67
C GLY A 72 -24.72 -15.88 16.23
N ARG A 73 -24.80 -14.76 15.51
CA ARG A 73 -24.16 -13.50 15.91
C ARG A 73 -24.93 -12.89 17.07
N GLN A 74 -24.28 -12.77 18.23
CA GLN A 74 -24.90 -12.23 19.44
C GLN A 74 -24.07 -11.08 19.99
N GLU A 75 -24.75 -10.11 20.60
CA GLU A 75 -24.11 -9.06 21.38
C GLU A 75 -23.63 -9.64 22.72
N ILE A 76 -22.31 -9.57 22.95
CA ILE A 76 -21.65 -10.11 24.12
C ILE A 76 -20.96 -8.98 24.89
N VAL A 77 -21.28 -8.90 26.18
CA VAL A 77 -20.58 -8.03 27.12
C VAL A 77 -19.15 -8.51 27.29
N CYS A 78 -18.21 -7.60 27.06
CA CYS A 78 -16.79 -7.81 27.22
C CYS A 78 -16.24 -6.73 28.17
N ILE A 79 -15.19 -7.08 28.91
CA ILE A 79 -14.51 -6.17 29.81
C ILE A 79 -13.09 -5.94 29.34
N GLU A 80 -12.63 -4.69 29.38
CA GLU A 80 -11.26 -4.32 29.07
C GLU A 80 -10.29 -5.07 29.98
N LEU A 81 -9.16 -5.52 29.43
CA LEU A 81 -8.19 -6.38 30.11
C LEU A 81 -7.67 -5.78 31.43
N ASP A 82 -7.48 -4.45 31.50
CA ASP A 82 -7.03 -3.78 32.72
C ASP A 82 -8.09 -3.76 33.84
N PHE A 83 -9.37 -3.93 33.50
CA PHE A 83 -10.47 -4.01 34.46
C PHE A 83 -10.79 -5.45 34.87
N LEU A 84 -10.26 -6.45 34.16
CA LEU A 84 -10.50 -7.87 34.43
C LEU A 84 -10.11 -8.29 35.86
N PRO A 85 -8.92 -7.95 36.40
CA PRO A 85 -8.56 -8.31 37.77
C PRO A 85 -9.50 -7.67 38.81
N LEU A 86 -9.88 -6.41 38.57
CA LEU A 86 -10.81 -5.69 39.46
C LEU A 86 -12.18 -6.35 39.48
N TRP A 87 -12.69 -6.80 38.32
CA TRP A 87 -13.95 -7.55 38.26
C TRP A 87 -13.84 -8.91 38.93
N LEU A 88 -12.82 -9.71 38.62
CA LEU A 88 -12.63 -11.03 39.22
C LEU A 88 -12.51 -10.97 40.75
N ALA A 89 -11.85 -9.94 41.29
CA ALA A 89 -11.74 -9.73 42.74
C ALA A 89 -13.11 -9.45 43.41
N LYS A 90 -14.09 -8.91 42.68
CA LYS A 90 -15.46 -8.66 43.19
C LYS A 90 -16.35 -9.91 43.19
N ILE A 91 -15.90 -11.01 42.58
CA ILE A 91 -16.56 -12.32 42.69
C ILE A 91 -16.14 -12.93 44.04
N SER A 92 -17.00 -12.80 45.04
CA SER A 92 -16.72 -13.33 46.39
C SER A 92 -16.92 -14.83 46.45
N ILE A 93 -15.97 -15.53 47.06
CA ILE A 93 -16.08 -16.94 47.40
C ILE A 93 -17.07 -17.06 48.56
N THR A 94 -18.16 -17.80 48.37
CA THR A 94 -19.16 -18.04 49.42
C THR A 94 -18.91 -19.38 50.12
N PRO A 95 -19.32 -19.54 51.40
CA PRO A 95 -19.19 -20.82 52.11
C PRO A 95 -19.84 -21.98 51.35
N LYS A 96 -21.03 -21.73 50.78
CA LYS A 96 -21.74 -22.70 49.95
C LYS A 96 -20.93 -23.14 48.72
N MET A 97 -20.26 -22.21 48.05
CA MET A 97 -19.39 -22.53 46.92
C MET A 97 -18.18 -23.37 47.33
N GLN A 98 -17.62 -23.13 48.52
CA GLN A 98 -16.49 -23.90 49.06
C GLN A 98 -16.89 -25.33 49.38
N GLU A 99 -18.12 -25.54 49.86
CA GLU A 99 -18.64 -26.86 50.19
C GLU A 99 -19.08 -27.65 48.95
N GLU A 100 -19.91 -27.05 48.09
CA GLU A 100 -20.52 -27.75 46.94
C GLU A 100 -19.60 -27.80 45.71
N THR A 101 -18.76 -26.77 45.51
CA THR A 101 -17.93 -26.63 44.31
C THR A 101 -16.50 -26.15 44.61
N PRO A 102 -15.69 -26.85 45.44
CA PRO A 102 -14.34 -26.42 45.78
C PRO A 102 -13.44 -26.14 44.56
N TRP A 103 -13.57 -26.95 43.50
CA TRP A 103 -12.85 -26.77 42.23
C TRP A 103 -13.13 -25.43 41.53
N VAL A 104 -14.33 -24.86 41.68
CA VAL A 104 -14.69 -23.52 41.16
C VAL A 104 -13.94 -22.45 41.94
N VAL A 105 -13.80 -22.63 43.26
CA VAL A 105 -13.04 -21.73 44.12
C VAL A 105 -11.56 -21.72 43.75
N GLU A 106 -10.95 -22.90 43.57
CA GLU A 106 -9.56 -23.01 43.11
C GLU A 106 -9.34 -22.34 41.75
N ARG A 107 -10.27 -22.53 40.80
CA ARG A 107 -10.22 -21.84 39.51
C ARG A 107 -10.34 -20.33 39.66
N LEU A 108 -11.27 -19.84 40.47
CA LEU A 108 -11.43 -18.41 40.69
C LEU A 108 -10.15 -17.78 41.24
N ILE A 109 -9.48 -18.44 42.19
CA ILE A 109 -8.20 -17.99 42.72
C ILE A 109 -7.15 -17.93 41.61
N LYS A 110 -7.01 -18.98 40.80
CA LYS A 110 -6.09 -18.99 39.63
C LYS A 110 -6.40 -17.89 38.63
N PHE A 111 -7.67 -17.61 38.38
CA PHE A 111 -8.12 -16.50 37.54
C PHE A 111 -7.76 -15.15 38.15
N GLN A 112 -7.95 -14.95 39.46
CA GLN A 112 -7.61 -13.70 40.13
C GLN A 112 -6.10 -13.43 40.13
N ILE A 113 -5.26 -14.47 40.19
CA ILE A 113 -3.80 -14.34 40.19
C ILE A 113 -3.25 -14.19 38.76
N ASP A 114 -3.60 -15.09 37.84
CA ASP A 114 -2.85 -15.24 36.59
C ASP A 114 -3.56 -14.63 35.35
N ALA A 115 -4.86 -14.30 35.42
CA ALA A 115 -5.65 -14.01 34.20
C ALA A 115 -5.12 -12.80 33.43
N LYS A 116 -4.66 -11.76 34.15
CA LYS A 116 -4.08 -10.58 33.49
C LYS A 116 -2.85 -10.95 32.69
N GLU A 117 -1.92 -11.68 33.29
CA GLU A 117 -0.62 -11.98 32.69
C GLU A 117 -0.75 -12.89 31.48
N VAL A 118 -1.54 -13.97 31.57
CA VAL A 118 -1.72 -14.90 30.45
C VAL A 118 -2.44 -14.24 29.27
N LEU A 119 -3.44 -13.41 29.53
CA LEU A 119 -4.13 -12.68 28.47
C LEU A 119 -3.27 -11.54 27.91
N ALA A 120 -2.46 -10.87 28.74
CA ALA A 120 -1.49 -9.89 28.28
C ALA A 120 -0.44 -10.55 27.36
N GLU A 121 0.12 -11.69 27.73
CA GLU A 121 1.08 -12.41 26.89
C GLU A 121 0.47 -12.86 25.55
N ALA A 122 -0.81 -13.23 25.55
CA ALA A 122 -1.48 -13.71 24.34
C ALA A 122 -1.77 -12.61 23.30
N PHE A 123 -1.87 -11.34 23.71
CA PHE A 123 -2.36 -10.24 22.86
C PHE A 123 -1.47 -9.00 22.84
N LEU A 124 -0.62 -8.79 23.85
CA LEU A 124 0.26 -7.63 23.98
C LEU A 124 1.70 -8.03 23.66
N PRO A 125 2.46 -7.17 22.96
CA PRO A 125 3.89 -7.40 22.79
C PRO A 125 4.57 -7.41 24.15
N LYS A 126 5.45 -8.39 24.39
CA LYS A 126 6.29 -8.43 25.59
C LYS A 126 7.08 -7.12 25.66
N GLN A 127 6.80 -6.31 26.68
CA GLN A 127 7.65 -5.16 26.93
C GLN A 127 8.99 -5.67 27.45
N PRO A 128 10.11 -5.24 26.87
CA PRO A 128 11.42 -5.61 27.38
C PRO A 128 11.55 -5.12 28.82
N ILE A 129 11.84 -6.04 29.73
CA ILE A 129 11.82 -5.85 31.18
C ILE A 129 13.10 -5.14 31.65
N SER A 130 14.16 -5.19 30.83
CA SER A 130 15.46 -4.59 31.15
C SER A 130 16.05 -3.79 29.98
N GLN A 131 16.93 -2.85 30.32
CA GLN A 131 17.73 -2.10 29.34
C GLN A 131 18.59 -3.02 28.47
N LEU A 132 19.02 -4.18 29.01
CA LEU A 132 19.77 -5.19 28.26
C LEU A 132 18.93 -5.85 27.17
N GLU A 133 17.65 -6.14 27.44
CA GLU A 133 16.75 -6.70 26.42
C GLU A 133 16.45 -5.68 25.31
N VAL A 134 16.31 -4.40 25.65
CA VAL A 134 16.16 -3.32 24.66
C VAL A 134 17.41 -3.24 23.77
N LEU A 135 18.60 -3.30 24.37
CA LEU A 135 19.85 -3.28 23.63
C LEU A 135 19.97 -4.50 22.70
N GLN A 136 19.63 -5.70 23.20
CA GLN A 136 19.65 -6.92 22.39
C GLN A 136 18.68 -6.85 21.19
N ALA A 137 17.46 -6.35 21.40
CA ALA A 137 16.50 -6.15 20.32
C ALA A 137 17.02 -5.14 19.28
N THR A 138 17.67 -4.07 19.74
CA THR A 138 18.30 -3.07 18.87
C THR A 138 19.45 -3.66 18.06
N ILE A 139 20.30 -4.48 18.68
CA ILE A 139 21.39 -5.20 18.00
C ILE A 139 20.83 -6.14 16.93
N ASN A 140 19.81 -6.92 17.26
CA ASN A 140 19.18 -7.84 16.30
C ASN A 140 18.58 -7.08 15.10
N GLN A 141 17.95 -5.93 15.33
CA GLN A 141 17.46 -5.06 14.27
C GLN A 141 18.61 -4.49 13.43
N MET A 142 19.71 -4.08 14.05
CA MET A 142 20.88 -3.56 13.34
C MET A 142 21.49 -4.61 12.41
N VAL A 143 21.65 -5.85 12.88
CA VAL A 143 22.14 -6.98 12.07
C VAL A 143 21.18 -7.28 10.91
N ALA A 144 19.86 -7.31 11.16
CA ALA A 144 18.88 -7.52 10.10
C ALA A 144 18.89 -6.39 9.06
N ASN A 145 19.09 -5.15 9.51
CA ASN A 145 19.21 -4.00 8.62
C ASN A 145 20.48 -4.06 7.78
N GLU A 146 21.62 -4.43 8.37
CA GLU A 146 22.88 -4.63 7.66
C GLU A 146 22.74 -5.68 6.56
N GLN A 147 22.12 -6.83 6.87
CA GLN A 147 21.83 -7.86 5.87
C GLN A 147 20.95 -7.36 4.74
N ARG A 148 19.91 -6.55 5.05
CA ARG A 148 19.06 -5.93 4.04
C ARG A 148 19.82 -4.93 3.17
N VAL A 149 20.71 -4.13 3.76
CA VAL A 149 21.57 -3.20 3.02
C VAL A 149 22.47 -3.98 2.07
N ASN A 150 23.14 -5.02 2.53
CA ASN A 150 24.00 -5.86 1.68
C ASN A 150 23.21 -6.49 0.51
N GLN A 151 21.97 -6.94 0.73
CA GLN A 151 21.11 -7.44 -0.35
C GLN A 151 20.69 -6.36 -1.34
N LEU A 152 20.41 -5.15 -0.85
CA LEU A 152 20.07 -4.01 -1.70
C LEU A 152 21.27 -3.60 -2.55
N GLU A 153 22.48 -3.59 -1.99
CA GLU A 153 23.72 -3.31 -2.74
C GLU A 153 23.96 -4.33 -3.85
N GLN A 154 23.74 -5.62 -3.57
CA GLN A 154 23.81 -6.68 -4.58
C GLN A 154 22.78 -6.46 -5.70
N LYS A 155 21.52 -6.18 -5.34
CA LYS A 155 20.46 -5.89 -6.32
C LYS A 155 20.78 -4.63 -7.12
N GLN A 156 21.34 -3.60 -6.50
CA GLN A 156 21.73 -2.37 -7.16
C GLN A 156 22.85 -2.62 -8.17
N THR A 157 23.81 -3.49 -7.83
CA THR A 157 24.87 -3.90 -8.75
C THR A 157 24.30 -4.62 -9.97
N ILE A 158 23.35 -5.54 -9.75
CA ILE A 158 22.66 -6.25 -10.85
C ILE A 158 21.88 -5.25 -11.72
N ILE A 159 21.10 -4.36 -11.12
CA ILE A 159 20.34 -3.33 -11.85
C ILE A 159 21.27 -2.41 -12.63
N GLN A 160 22.43 -2.04 -12.09
CA GLN A 160 23.42 -1.24 -12.80
C GLN A 160 23.98 -2.01 -14.01
N GLN A 161 24.29 -3.30 -13.87
CA GLN A 161 24.72 -4.15 -14.98
C GLN A 161 23.62 -4.27 -16.04
N GLU A 162 22.37 -4.50 -15.64
CA GLU A 162 21.22 -4.54 -16.54
C GLU A 162 21.03 -3.22 -17.27
N ASN A 163 21.14 -2.09 -16.56
CA ASN A 163 21.07 -0.76 -17.16
C ASN A 163 22.22 -0.50 -18.14
N GLU A 164 23.44 -0.95 -17.86
CA GLU A 164 24.56 -0.84 -18.81
C GLU A 164 24.33 -1.70 -20.06
N VAL A 165 23.74 -2.89 -19.91
CA VAL A 165 23.33 -3.72 -21.05
C VAL A 165 22.19 -3.07 -21.82
N LEU A 166 21.20 -2.51 -21.14
CA LEU A 166 20.08 -1.78 -21.74
C LEU A 166 20.57 -0.54 -22.47
N LYS A 167 21.51 0.23 -21.90
CA LYS A 167 22.15 1.35 -22.58
C LYS A 167 22.83 0.90 -23.86
N LYS A 168 23.64 -0.16 -23.83
CA LYS A 168 24.27 -0.70 -25.05
C LYS A 168 23.26 -1.18 -26.10
N ARG A 169 22.15 -1.79 -25.67
CA ARG A 169 21.06 -2.19 -26.56
C ARG A 169 20.31 -0.97 -27.10
N LEU A 170 20.07 0.04 -26.27
CA LEU A 170 19.52 1.32 -26.67
C LEU A 170 20.47 1.99 -27.65
N ASP A 171 21.77 2.08 -27.41
CA ASP A 171 22.76 2.60 -28.38
C ASP A 171 22.75 1.80 -29.70
N THR A 172 22.44 0.51 -29.66
CA THR A 172 22.26 -0.31 -30.88
C THR A 172 20.94 0.01 -31.60
N ILE A 173 19.88 0.30 -30.85
CA ILE A 173 18.56 0.72 -31.36
C ILE A 173 18.58 2.22 -31.76
N ASP A 174 19.37 3.04 -31.11
CA ASP A 174 19.63 4.45 -31.39
C ASP A 174 20.68 4.58 -32.49
N ASN A 175 21.45 3.55 -32.80
CA ASN A 175 22.10 3.40 -34.12
C ASN A 175 21.10 3.06 -35.24
N ILE A 176 19.83 2.79 -34.89
CA ILE A 176 18.66 2.81 -35.79
C ILE A 176 17.89 4.14 -35.65
N ASP A 177 18.44 5.11 -34.88
CA ASP A 177 18.07 6.49 -34.49
C ASP A 177 16.65 6.93 -34.89
N SER A 178 15.87 7.58 -34.01
CA SER A 178 14.52 8.06 -34.34
C SER A 178 14.39 9.56 -34.22
N ILE A 179 15.13 10.29 -33.38
CA ILE A 179 14.86 11.73 -33.19
C ILE A 179 15.90 12.60 -33.91
N GLY A 180 17.18 12.23 -33.86
CA GLY A 180 18.19 12.74 -34.79
C GLY A 180 17.88 12.28 -36.22
N ASN A 181 17.40 11.04 -36.34
CA ASN A 181 16.95 10.46 -37.61
C ASN A 181 15.65 11.06 -38.10
N LEU A 182 14.59 11.33 -37.33
CA LEU A 182 13.34 11.81 -37.95
C LEU A 182 13.56 13.15 -38.68
N GLN A 183 14.40 14.03 -38.14
CA GLN A 183 14.75 15.28 -38.81
C GLN A 183 15.63 15.04 -40.05
N GLN A 184 16.61 14.12 -39.94
CA GLN A 184 17.48 13.72 -41.06
C GLN A 184 16.73 12.92 -42.13
N ARG A 185 15.98 11.89 -41.77
CA ARG A 185 14.98 11.14 -42.55
C ARG A 185 13.99 12.05 -43.23
N PHE A 186 13.39 13.02 -42.54
CA PHE A 186 12.49 13.98 -43.20
C PHE A 186 13.24 14.76 -44.29
N ASN A 187 14.46 15.21 -44.01
CA ASN A 187 15.32 15.87 -44.99
C ASN A 187 15.66 14.94 -46.18
N GLU A 188 16.02 13.68 -45.92
CA GLU A 188 16.32 12.66 -46.92
C GLU A 188 15.08 12.25 -47.73
N MET A 189 13.89 12.24 -47.13
CA MET A 189 12.63 12.00 -47.83
C MET A 189 12.33 13.12 -48.82
N VAL A 190 12.58 14.38 -48.45
CA VAL A 190 12.45 15.51 -49.38
C VAL A 190 13.51 15.44 -50.49
N LYS A 191 14.75 15.05 -50.19
CA LYS A 191 15.78 14.80 -51.22
C LYS A 191 15.39 13.67 -52.16
N LYS A 192 14.89 12.55 -51.62
CA LYS A 192 14.41 11.39 -52.39
C LYS A 192 13.26 11.77 -53.30
N TYR A 193 12.31 12.57 -52.81
CA TYR A 193 11.22 13.10 -53.62
C TYR A 193 11.75 13.97 -54.77
N GLY A 194 12.71 14.87 -54.50
CA GLY A 194 13.37 15.66 -55.55
C GLY A 194 14.03 14.80 -56.63
N ARG A 195 14.75 13.74 -56.23
CA ARG A 195 15.36 12.78 -57.16
C ARG A 195 14.30 12.01 -57.98
N LYS A 196 13.20 11.59 -57.36
CA LYS A 196 12.11 10.86 -58.02
C LYS A 196 11.41 11.71 -59.09
N GLU A 197 11.16 13.00 -58.79
CA GLU A 197 10.48 13.93 -59.70
C GLU A 197 11.43 14.65 -60.68
N GLY A 198 12.74 14.40 -60.60
CA GLY A 198 13.74 15.05 -61.46
C GLY A 198 13.91 16.56 -61.21
N VAL A 199 13.61 17.04 -60.00
CA VAL A 199 13.66 18.47 -59.63
C VAL A 199 14.79 18.76 -58.63
N SER A 200 15.27 20.01 -58.61
CA SER A 200 16.29 20.43 -57.64
C SER A 200 15.79 20.30 -56.21
N PHE A 201 16.72 20.17 -55.27
CA PHE A 201 16.38 20.03 -53.85
C PHE A 201 15.58 21.23 -53.31
N GLN A 202 15.89 22.44 -53.78
CA GLN A 202 15.14 23.65 -53.45
C GLN A 202 13.71 23.60 -54.03
N ALA A 203 13.54 23.09 -55.25
CA ALA A 203 12.22 22.90 -55.85
C ALA A 203 11.40 21.84 -55.12
N ALA A 204 12.03 20.75 -54.65
CA ALA A 204 11.39 19.73 -53.83
C ALA A 204 10.85 20.31 -52.51
N TRP A 205 11.61 21.18 -51.83
CA TRP A 205 11.12 21.90 -50.65
C TRP A 205 9.94 22.82 -50.92
N ARG A 206 9.92 23.46 -52.10
CA ARG A 206 8.81 24.31 -52.54
C ARG A 206 7.54 23.48 -52.74
N LEU A 207 7.65 22.35 -53.44
CA LEU A 207 6.54 21.42 -53.68
C LEU A 207 6.00 20.83 -52.37
N PHE A 208 6.89 20.39 -51.48
CA PHE A 208 6.51 19.96 -50.13
C PHE A 208 5.74 21.06 -49.39
N THR A 209 6.23 22.30 -49.42
CA THR A 209 5.57 23.43 -48.74
C THR A 209 4.16 23.67 -49.29
N ILE A 210 3.98 23.57 -50.61
CA ILE A 210 2.67 23.70 -51.26
C ILE A 210 1.74 22.58 -50.79
N ALA A 211 2.21 21.33 -50.80
CA ALA A 211 1.43 20.18 -50.36
C ALA A 211 1.05 20.29 -48.87
N PHE A 212 1.97 20.71 -48.01
CA PHE A 212 1.72 20.89 -46.58
C PHE A 212 0.69 21.98 -46.33
N ASN A 213 0.81 23.12 -47.02
CA ASN A 213 -0.16 24.22 -46.94
C ASN A 213 -1.54 23.78 -47.40
N LYS A 214 -1.63 22.98 -48.48
CA LYS A 214 -2.89 22.43 -48.99
C LYS A 214 -3.51 21.44 -48.00
N SER A 215 -2.73 20.53 -47.42
CA SER A 215 -3.21 19.49 -46.51
C SER A 215 -3.72 20.06 -45.18
N TYR A 216 -3.08 21.11 -44.66
CA TYR A 216 -3.38 21.67 -43.34
C TYR A 216 -4.01 23.07 -43.37
N GLY A 217 -4.41 23.58 -44.54
CA GLY A 217 -5.04 24.90 -44.69
C GLY A 217 -4.20 26.03 -44.09
N THR A 218 -2.89 26.01 -44.31
CA THR A 218 -1.94 26.86 -43.56
C THR A 218 -0.98 27.61 -44.49
N ASN A 219 -0.27 28.60 -43.95
CA ASN A 219 0.92 29.18 -44.56
C ASN A 219 2.15 28.87 -43.69
N LEU A 220 2.86 27.79 -44.02
CA LEU A 220 4.04 27.31 -43.28
C LEU A 220 5.13 28.38 -43.18
N THR A 221 5.38 29.14 -44.24
CA THR A 221 6.38 30.21 -44.23
C THR A 221 6.03 31.30 -43.23
N SER A 222 4.77 31.75 -43.21
CA SER A 222 4.31 32.73 -42.21
C SER A 222 4.39 32.17 -40.79
N LYS A 223 4.06 30.88 -40.58
CA LYS A 223 4.17 30.24 -39.26
C LYS A 223 5.61 30.20 -38.75
N ILE A 224 6.57 29.82 -39.59
CA ILE A 224 7.99 29.83 -39.24
C ILE A 224 8.45 31.25 -38.88
N ASN A 225 8.15 32.24 -39.73
CA ASN A 225 8.55 33.63 -39.50
C ASN A 225 7.93 34.22 -38.22
N ASN A 226 6.67 33.89 -37.93
CA ASN A 226 5.99 34.34 -36.71
C ASN A 226 6.60 33.68 -35.46
N TYR A 227 6.96 32.40 -35.55
CA TYR A 227 7.63 31.69 -34.47
C TYR A 227 9.03 32.26 -34.20
N GLU A 228 9.81 32.52 -35.25
CA GLU A 228 11.13 33.16 -35.16
C GLU A 228 11.04 34.52 -34.43
N LYS A 229 10.10 35.38 -34.83
CA LYS A 229 9.87 36.69 -34.20
C LYS A 229 9.43 36.56 -32.74
N LYS A 230 8.50 35.64 -32.44
CA LYS A 230 7.96 35.44 -31.09
C LYS A 230 9.02 34.96 -30.10
N HIS A 231 9.97 34.14 -30.57
CA HIS A 231 10.99 33.51 -29.72
C HIS A 231 12.39 34.11 -29.87
N GLY A 232 12.55 35.22 -30.62
CA GLY A 232 13.85 35.89 -30.79
C GLY A 232 14.90 35.04 -31.51
N LEU A 233 14.48 34.16 -32.43
CA LEU A 233 15.37 33.24 -33.15
C LEU A 233 15.82 33.86 -34.48
N LYS A 234 17.08 33.62 -34.90
CA LYS A 234 17.63 34.18 -36.14
C LYS A 234 16.96 33.64 -37.40
N LYS A 235 17.08 32.33 -37.64
CA LYS A 235 16.54 31.63 -38.82
C LYS A 235 16.41 30.15 -38.53
N LEU A 236 15.22 29.59 -38.70
CA LEU A 236 14.92 28.18 -38.56
C LEU A 236 14.77 27.52 -39.93
N SER A 237 15.40 26.37 -40.10
CA SER A 237 15.07 25.49 -41.22
C SER A 237 13.70 24.83 -40.98
N ARG A 238 13.02 24.42 -42.07
CA ARG A 238 11.73 23.70 -41.96
C ARG A 238 11.82 22.46 -41.05
N PRO A 239 12.85 21.59 -41.18
CA PRO A 239 13.00 20.45 -40.28
C PRO A 239 13.18 20.85 -38.80
N GLN A 240 13.96 21.91 -38.52
CA GLN A 240 14.15 22.42 -37.16
C GLN A 240 12.84 22.99 -36.59
N TYR A 241 12.10 23.75 -37.38
CA TYR A 241 10.80 24.28 -36.98
C TYR A 241 9.86 23.15 -36.56
N PHE A 242 9.67 22.14 -37.42
CA PHE A 242 8.76 21.04 -37.13
C PHE A 242 9.19 20.19 -35.92
N SER A 243 10.50 20.03 -35.70
CA SER A 243 11.05 19.35 -34.53
C SER A 243 10.73 20.12 -33.24
N ILE A 244 11.03 21.42 -33.21
CA ILE A 244 10.83 22.27 -32.02
C ILE A 244 9.34 22.47 -31.71
N THR A 245 8.46 22.48 -32.72
CA THR A 245 7.01 22.58 -32.51
C THR A 245 6.33 21.23 -32.29
N ASN A 246 7.09 20.12 -32.21
CA ASN A 246 6.57 18.76 -32.07
C ASN A 246 5.52 18.37 -33.12
N THR A 247 5.75 18.77 -34.37
CA THR A 247 4.86 18.54 -35.53
C THR A 247 5.60 17.85 -36.70
N LEU A 248 6.68 17.13 -36.39
CA LEU A 248 7.52 16.47 -37.38
C LEU A 248 6.81 15.29 -38.05
N ASP A 249 5.96 14.57 -37.30
CA ASP A 249 5.14 13.48 -37.84
C ASP A 249 4.15 13.96 -38.92
N ASP A 250 3.56 15.13 -38.73
CA ASP A 250 2.67 15.75 -39.73
C ASP A 250 3.43 16.11 -41.01
N ALA A 251 4.65 16.61 -40.87
CA ALA A 251 5.52 16.87 -42.01
C ALA A 251 5.91 15.57 -42.74
N ILE A 252 6.21 14.50 -41.99
CA ILE A 252 6.54 13.17 -42.54
C ILE A 252 5.37 12.58 -43.30
N ARG A 253 4.14 12.65 -42.76
CA ARG A 253 2.93 12.15 -43.45
C ARG A 253 2.71 12.82 -44.80
N VAL A 254 2.94 14.13 -44.89
CA VAL A 254 2.77 14.87 -46.15
C VAL A 254 3.83 14.47 -47.18
N ILE A 255 5.10 14.36 -46.79
CA ILE A 255 6.14 13.97 -47.74
C ILE A 255 6.03 12.49 -48.13
N ASP A 256 5.54 11.63 -47.24
CA ASP A 256 5.26 10.23 -47.55
C ASP A 256 4.15 10.10 -48.60
N LYS A 257 3.06 10.87 -48.47
CA LYS A 257 2.00 10.93 -49.47
C LYS A 257 2.48 11.43 -50.84
N LEU A 258 3.45 12.35 -50.86
CA LEU A 258 4.09 12.80 -52.11
C LEU A 258 4.99 11.72 -52.72
N LEU A 259 5.66 10.91 -51.91
CA LEU A 259 6.49 9.80 -52.36
C LEU A 259 5.65 8.61 -52.84
N ASN A 260 4.49 8.36 -52.23
CA ASN A 260 3.62 7.21 -52.45
C ASN A 260 2.17 7.66 -52.71
N PRO A 261 1.85 8.18 -53.91
CA PRO A 261 0.51 8.70 -54.21
C PRO A 261 -0.58 7.62 -54.34
N GLU A 262 -0.22 6.34 -54.49
CA GLU A 262 -1.16 5.23 -54.78
C GLU A 262 -1.46 4.29 -53.61
N THR A 263 -0.96 4.55 -52.40
CA THR A 263 -1.38 3.80 -51.21
C THR A 263 -2.46 4.57 -50.46
N ASN A 264 -3.71 4.29 -50.83
CA ASN A 264 -4.89 4.39 -49.97
C ASN A 264 -5.97 3.45 -50.49
#